data_AF-W6VY08-F1
#
_entry.id   AF-W6VY08-F1
#
_cell.length_a   1.000
_cell.length_b   1.000
_cell.length_c   1.000
_cell.angle_alpha   90.00
_cell.angle_beta   90.00
_cell.angle_gamma   90.00
#
_symmetry.space_group_name_H-M   'P 1'
#
loop_
_entity.id
_entity.type
_entity.pdbx_description
1 polymer ?
#
loop_
_entity_poly.entity_id
_entity_poly.type
_entity_poly.pdbx_seq_one_letter_code
_entity_poly.pdbx_strand_id
1 'polypeptide(L)'
;MNDASHPQFRKRFRGSRNPAKPVKSDHRRLLPAEIKAFTNRIVDRVELQPLDCLKPHLRKTRVHNERLIGALMGSFNQFGYLIPIVIDEKGVVLAGDARVEAARRLGITHLPCVEVNHLSEDDKRAFKIADNRLAELAEWDFPELKAELDLLVTIDFNLDAISFTTPEIDLIGQQAEAAKPAKPDEADRLPEAAPGPAVTEPGDIWQLGKHRIICGSALDPAVLEALMDGRTARMVLTDAPYNVAVQGFVSGLGKFRHREFAMASGQMSKEEFLEFLTKASALACEYLIDGGLFYGFMDWRGAGVYMSALDACGLSQINLCVWNKGTGGMGTLYRSQHELCLVYKKGSAPHLNNVQLGSNGRYRTNVWDHPGMASFGRGRDEALAMHPTVKPVNLLVEAIKDVTEVNDIVIDTFLGSGSTLIAAHKCGRVCHGVEIDSLYADTIVRRFEAFAGIEAVHAVTGKTFAEMGRMRQAQAQAVPAEDPDPPSVVIRKRSRAGTAQQMEAADE
;
A
#
# COMPACT_ATOMS: atom_id res chain seq x y z
N MET A 1 -39.89 -17.77 -25.06
CA MET A 1 -40.15 -18.54 -23.82
C MET A 1 -39.14 -18.09 -22.79
N ASN A 2 -39.66 -17.83 -21.58
CA ASN A 2 -39.00 -17.42 -20.33
C ASN A 2 -38.58 -15.94 -20.19
N ASP A 3 -39.64 -15.20 -19.86
CA ASP A 3 -39.68 -14.04 -18.97
C ASP A 3 -39.23 -14.43 -17.53
N ALA A 4 -38.40 -13.58 -16.91
CA ALA A 4 -38.33 -13.36 -15.46
C ALA A 4 -37.37 -12.19 -15.18
N SER A 5 -37.95 -11.00 -15.19
CA SER A 5 -37.42 -9.76 -14.64
C SER A 5 -37.25 -9.85 -13.11
N HIS A 6 -36.05 -9.60 -12.58
CA HIS A 6 -35.86 -9.35 -11.14
C HIS A 6 -34.76 -8.30 -10.86
N PRO A 7 -35.12 -7.01 -10.65
CA PRO A 7 -34.16 -5.95 -10.34
C PRO A 7 -34.04 -5.76 -8.83
N GLN A 8 -33.18 -6.53 -8.15
CA GLN A 8 -32.96 -6.39 -6.69
C GLN A 8 -31.49 -6.40 -6.23
N PHE A 9 -30.49 -6.45 -7.13
CA PHE A 9 -29.07 -6.59 -6.72
C PHE A 9 -28.11 -5.44 -7.10
N ARG A 10 -28.64 -4.23 -7.34
CA ARG A 10 -27.80 -3.03 -7.56
C ARG A 10 -28.33 -1.82 -6.79
N LYS A 11 -28.27 -1.84 -5.45
CA LYS A 11 -28.47 -0.64 -4.60
C LYS A 11 -27.97 -0.78 -3.15
N ARG A 12 -26.78 -1.33 -2.93
CA ARG A 12 -25.97 -1.20 -1.70
C ARG A 12 -24.54 -1.30 -2.20
N PHE A 13 -23.84 -0.22 -2.51
CA PHE A 13 -23.09 0.63 -1.59
C PHE A 13 -22.88 1.99 -2.28
N ARG A 14 -23.65 3.00 -1.89
CA ARG A 14 -23.19 4.39 -1.96
C ARG A 14 -23.01 4.81 -0.51
N GLY A 15 -21.78 5.14 -0.13
CA GLY A 15 -21.46 5.81 1.10
C GLY A 15 -22.18 7.16 1.12
N SER A 16 -23.42 7.14 1.57
CA SER A 16 -24.12 8.34 2.02
C SER A 16 -23.53 8.68 3.37
N ARG A 17 -22.49 9.52 3.40
CA ARG A 17 -22.27 10.42 4.54
C ARG A 17 -23.45 11.39 4.58
N ASN A 18 -24.61 10.89 4.99
CA ASN A 18 -25.57 11.76 5.65
C ASN A 18 -25.03 11.87 7.07
N PRO A 19 -24.74 13.07 7.60
CA PRO A 19 -24.72 13.21 9.04
C PRO A 19 -26.03 12.60 9.53
N ALA A 20 -25.96 11.61 10.42
CA ALA A 20 -27.17 11.02 10.98
C ALA A 20 -28.05 12.19 11.43
N LYS A 21 -29.17 12.40 10.72
CA LYS A 21 -30.18 13.33 11.21
C LYS A 21 -30.46 12.86 12.63
N PRO A 22 -30.43 13.73 13.65
CA PRO A 22 -30.78 13.31 14.98
C PRO A 22 -32.15 12.65 14.86
N VAL A 23 -32.20 11.35 15.15
CA VAL A 23 -33.47 10.69 15.36
C VAL A 23 -34.11 11.51 16.47
N LYS A 24 -35.22 12.19 16.18
CA LYS A 24 -36.05 12.77 17.23
C LYS A 24 -36.53 11.58 18.05
N SER A 25 -35.73 11.18 19.01
CA SER A 25 -36.14 10.21 20.00
C SER A 25 -37.13 10.94 20.88
N ASP A 26 -38.40 10.56 20.78
CA ASP A 26 -39.45 10.89 21.75
C ASP A 26 -39.19 10.15 23.09
N HIS A 27 -37.93 9.92 23.46
CA HIS A 27 -37.53 9.44 24.77
C HIS A 27 -37.62 10.61 25.74
N ARG A 28 -38.83 10.88 26.21
CA ARG A 28 -39.05 11.74 27.36
C ARG A 28 -38.25 11.17 28.54
N ARG A 29 -37.50 12.02 29.24
CA ARG A 29 -36.89 11.63 30.53
C ARG A 29 -37.99 11.11 31.45
N LEU A 30 -37.74 9.96 32.08
CA LEU A 30 -38.65 9.40 33.09
C LEU A 30 -38.92 10.44 34.19
N LEU A 31 -40.18 10.60 34.54
CA LEU A 31 -40.61 11.39 35.69
C LEU A 31 -40.16 10.70 36.99
N PRO A 32 -40.00 11.43 38.11
CA PRO A 32 -39.57 10.85 39.39
C PRO A 32 -40.39 9.61 39.85
N ALA A 33 -41.69 9.58 39.59
CA ALA A 33 -42.55 8.43 39.89
C ALA A 33 -42.25 7.21 39.00
N GLU A 34 -41.93 7.44 37.73
CA GLU A 34 -41.55 6.41 36.76
C GLU A 34 -40.15 5.88 37.06
N ILE A 35 -39.23 6.76 37.50
CA ILE A 35 -37.91 6.37 38.01
C ILE A 35 -38.07 5.43 39.20
N LYS A 36 -38.92 5.77 40.19
CA LYS A 36 -39.17 4.91 41.34
C LYS A 36 -39.72 3.53 40.94
N ALA A 37 -40.65 3.49 39.97
CA ALA A 37 -41.17 2.23 39.44
C ALA A 37 -40.10 1.43 38.66
N PHE A 38 -39.20 2.11 37.96
CA PHE A 38 -38.05 1.50 37.28
C PHE A 38 -37.04 0.93 38.26
N THR A 39 -36.73 1.65 39.35
CA THR A 39 -35.81 1.18 40.40
C THR A 39 -36.29 -0.15 41.01
N ASN A 40 -37.60 -0.36 41.13
CA ASN A 40 -38.17 -1.63 41.60
C ASN A 40 -37.98 -2.81 40.64
N ARG A 41 -37.55 -2.56 39.39
CA ARG A 41 -37.22 -3.60 38.38
C ARG A 41 -35.72 -3.87 38.27
N ILE A 42 -34.89 -3.14 39.01
CA ILE A 42 -33.45 -3.39 39.07
C ILE A 42 -33.25 -4.69 39.84
N VAL A 43 -32.61 -5.66 39.19
CA VAL A 43 -32.13 -6.85 39.88
C VAL A 43 -30.76 -6.54 40.46
N ASP A 44 -30.66 -6.52 41.78
CA ASP A 44 -29.48 -6.10 42.54
C ASP A 44 -28.66 -7.28 43.11
N ARG A 45 -29.09 -8.52 42.82
CA ARG A 45 -28.44 -9.74 43.28
C ARG A 45 -27.86 -10.55 42.13
N VAL A 46 -26.61 -10.95 42.33
CA VAL A 46 -25.89 -11.92 41.49
C VAL A 46 -25.60 -13.13 42.36
N GLU A 47 -26.06 -14.31 41.95
CA GLU A 47 -25.90 -15.55 42.70
C GLU A 47 -25.14 -16.58 41.86
N LEU A 48 -24.26 -17.37 42.49
CA LEU A 48 -23.56 -18.46 41.81
C LEU A 48 -24.51 -19.66 41.66
N GLN A 49 -24.83 -20.01 40.42
CA GLN A 49 -25.69 -21.15 40.11
C GLN A 49 -24.85 -22.31 39.55
N PRO A 50 -25.14 -23.56 39.95
CA PRO A 50 -24.51 -24.74 39.34
C PRO A 50 -24.81 -24.79 37.84
N LEU A 51 -23.80 -25.08 37.02
CA LEU A 51 -23.93 -25.09 35.56
C LEU A 51 -24.94 -26.14 35.08
N ASP A 52 -25.09 -27.25 35.79
CA ASP A 52 -26.05 -28.33 35.49
C ASP A 52 -27.52 -27.91 35.70
N CYS A 53 -27.77 -26.86 36.48
CA CYS A 53 -29.11 -26.30 36.67
C CYS A 53 -29.51 -25.33 35.54
N LEU A 54 -28.55 -24.90 34.71
CA LEU A 54 -28.78 -23.97 33.61
C LEU A 54 -29.33 -24.69 32.38
N LYS A 55 -30.57 -24.35 32.01
CA LYS A 55 -31.29 -24.99 30.91
C LYS A 55 -31.19 -24.13 29.64
N PRO A 56 -30.85 -24.72 28.49
CA PRO A 56 -30.91 -24.01 27.23
C PRO A 56 -32.37 -23.70 26.88
N HIS A 57 -32.61 -22.52 26.33
CA HIS A 57 -33.93 -22.17 25.82
C HIS A 57 -34.29 -23.04 24.58
N LEU A 58 -35.53 -23.54 24.52
CA LEU A 58 -36.01 -24.47 23.47
C LEU A 58 -35.80 -23.98 22.03
N ARG A 59 -35.90 -22.65 21.81
CA ARG A 59 -35.64 -22.02 20.51
C ARG A 59 -34.35 -21.20 20.56
N LYS A 60 -33.37 -21.61 19.76
CA LYS A 60 -32.12 -20.86 19.51
C LYS A 60 -32.31 -19.96 18.30
N THR A 61 -32.29 -18.65 18.52
CA THR A 61 -32.41 -17.62 17.47
C THR A 61 -31.05 -17.16 16.94
N ARG A 62 -29.96 -17.54 17.62
CA ARG A 62 -28.58 -17.24 17.25
C ARG A 62 -27.74 -18.51 17.34
N VAL A 63 -26.82 -18.68 16.40
CA VAL A 63 -25.86 -19.79 16.38
C VAL A 63 -24.48 -19.23 16.72
N HIS A 64 -23.76 -19.95 17.58
CA HIS A 64 -22.41 -19.59 17.99
C HIS A 64 -21.42 -20.51 17.30
N ASN A 65 -20.44 -19.95 16.59
CA ASN A 65 -19.40 -20.71 15.90
C ASN A 65 -18.23 -21.02 16.85
N GLU A 66 -17.37 -21.96 16.44
CA GLU A 66 -16.19 -22.37 17.22
C GLU A 66 -15.24 -21.21 17.54
N ARG A 67 -15.11 -20.23 16.62
CA ARG A 67 -14.30 -19.03 16.84
C ARG A 67 -14.79 -18.22 18.03
N LEU A 68 -16.10 -17.96 18.13
CA LEU A 68 -16.70 -17.22 19.25
C LEU A 68 -16.54 -17.97 20.57
N ILE A 69 -16.72 -19.29 20.57
CA ILE A 69 -16.57 -20.08 21.79
C ILE A 69 -15.10 -20.08 22.26
N GLY A 70 -14.15 -20.28 21.35
CA GLY A 70 -12.72 -20.20 21.66
C GLY A 70 -12.30 -18.83 22.20
N ALA A 71 -12.81 -17.75 21.59
CA ALA A 71 -12.63 -16.38 22.06
C ALA A 71 -13.13 -16.17 23.50
N LEU A 72 -14.34 -16.63 23.82
CA LEU A 72 -14.89 -16.55 25.17
C LEU A 72 -14.05 -17.35 26.17
N MET A 73 -13.56 -18.53 25.78
CA MET A 73 -12.69 -19.34 26.64
C MET A 73 -11.35 -18.62 26.91
N GLY A 74 -10.74 -18.01 25.90
CA GLY A 74 -9.53 -17.20 26.05
C GLY A 74 -9.75 -16.00 26.97
N SER A 75 -10.87 -15.29 26.79
CA SER A 75 -11.29 -14.19 27.66
C SER A 75 -11.45 -14.64 29.12
N PHE A 76 -12.08 -15.79 29.37
CA PHE A 76 -12.24 -16.31 30.74
C PHE A 76 -10.90 -16.66 31.38
N ASN A 77 -9.96 -17.22 30.62
CA ASN A 77 -8.62 -17.51 31.14
C ASN A 77 -7.84 -16.23 31.50
N GLN A 78 -8.03 -15.16 30.71
CA GLN A 78 -7.30 -13.90 30.90
C GLN A 78 -7.90 -13.02 32.00
N PHE A 79 -9.22 -12.89 32.04
CA PHE A 79 -9.91 -11.91 32.89
C PHE A 79 -10.75 -12.53 34.00
N GLY A 80 -10.88 -13.87 34.01
CA GLY A 80 -11.92 -14.54 34.77
C GLY A 80 -13.31 -14.33 34.16
N TYR A 81 -14.33 -14.75 34.90
CA TYR A 81 -15.72 -14.63 34.47
C TYR A 81 -16.36 -13.38 35.07
N LEU A 82 -16.55 -12.33 34.26
CA LEU A 82 -16.98 -11.01 34.74
C LEU A 82 -18.46 -10.67 34.48
N ILE A 83 -19.10 -11.32 33.49
CA ILE A 83 -20.43 -10.90 32.99
C ILE A 83 -21.49 -11.95 33.36
N PRO A 84 -22.41 -11.66 34.29
CA PRO A 84 -23.38 -12.65 34.74
C PRO A 84 -24.34 -13.10 33.65
N ILE A 85 -24.84 -14.33 33.77
CA ILE A 85 -25.88 -14.91 32.91
C ILE A 85 -27.24 -14.40 33.38
N VAL A 86 -28.14 -14.03 32.47
CA VAL A 86 -29.53 -13.72 32.82
C VAL A 86 -30.36 -14.97 32.67
N ILE A 87 -31.03 -15.39 33.75
CA ILE A 87 -31.87 -16.60 33.80
C ILE A 87 -33.29 -16.28 34.28
N ASP A 88 -34.25 -17.12 33.92
CA ASP A 88 -35.57 -17.09 34.54
C ASP A 88 -35.62 -17.93 35.83
N GLU A 89 -36.76 -17.91 36.52
CA GLU A 89 -37.01 -18.64 37.77
C GLU A 89 -36.93 -20.18 37.65
N LYS A 90 -36.81 -20.73 36.43
CA LYS A 90 -36.69 -22.17 36.15
C LYS A 90 -35.27 -22.56 35.75
N GLY A 91 -34.33 -21.61 35.76
CA GLY A 91 -32.95 -21.76 35.32
C GLY A 91 -32.77 -21.71 33.80
N VAL A 92 -33.77 -21.24 33.04
CA VAL A 92 -33.65 -21.10 31.59
C VAL A 92 -32.82 -19.88 31.26
N VAL A 93 -31.79 -20.07 30.43
CA VAL A 93 -30.91 -18.99 29.99
C VAL A 93 -31.65 -18.06 29.03
N LEU A 94 -31.77 -16.79 29.42
CA LEU A 94 -32.36 -15.72 28.63
C LEU A 94 -31.30 -14.94 27.84
N ALA A 95 -30.12 -14.71 28.45
CA ALA A 95 -28.97 -14.08 27.82
C ALA A 95 -27.65 -14.70 28.32
N GLY A 96 -26.73 -14.98 27.40
CA GLY A 96 -25.41 -15.56 27.71
C GLY A 96 -25.20 -17.02 27.30
N ASP A 97 -26.00 -17.57 26.39
CA ASP A 97 -25.89 -18.96 25.89
C ASP A 97 -24.45 -19.35 25.50
N ALA A 98 -23.74 -18.50 24.75
CA ALA A 98 -22.35 -18.75 24.34
C ALA A 98 -21.38 -18.85 25.52
N ARG A 99 -21.62 -18.07 26.59
CA ARG A 99 -20.78 -18.08 27.80
C ARG A 99 -20.99 -19.35 28.61
N VAL A 100 -22.24 -19.84 28.71
CA VAL A 100 -22.54 -21.13 29.33
C VAL A 100 -21.84 -22.28 28.60
N GLU A 101 -21.85 -22.24 27.26
CA GLU A 101 -21.15 -23.24 26.45
C GLU A 101 -19.63 -23.18 26.63
N ALA A 102 -19.02 -21.99 26.57
CA ALA A 102 -17.60 -21.81 26.82
C ALA A 102 -17.19 -22.28 28.23
N ALA A 103 -17.98 -21.94 29.25
CA ALA A 103 -17.77 -22.37 30.63
C ALA A 103 -17.83 -23.89 30.78
N ARG A 104 -18.81 -24.55 30.13
CA ARG A 104 -18.92 -26.01 30.12
C ARG A 104 -17.67 -26.66 29.54
N ARG A 105 -17.14 -26.15 28.43
CA ARG A 105 -15.93 -26.69 27.79
C ARG A 105 -14.66 -26.50 28.63
N LEU A 106 -14.61 -25.45 29.45
CA LEU A 106 -13.53 -25.21 30.41
C LEU A 106 -13.68 -25.99 31.72
N GLY A 107 -14.77 -26.73 31.91
CA GLY A 107 -15.03 -27.48 33.15
C GLY A 107 -15.42 -26.60 34.34
N ILE A 108 -15.90 -25.38 34.08
CA ILE A 108 -16.41 -24.48 35.13
C ILE A 108 -17.73 -25.04 35.67
N THR A 109 -17.86 -25.18 36.99
CA THR A 109 -19.02 -25.82 37.63
C THR A 109 -20.09 -24.84 38.10
N HIS A 110 -19.75 -23.57 38.30
CA HIS A 110 -20.67 -22.54 38.78
C HIS A 110 -20.49 -21.24 38.00
N LEU A 111 -21.59 -20.57 37.68
CA LEU A 111 -21.59 -19.28 36.99
C LEU A 111 -22.39 -18.23 37.77
N PRO A 112 -21.94 -16.96 37.78
CA PRO A 112 -22.74 -15.88 38.34
C PRO A 112 -23.95 -15.62 37.45
N CYS A 113 -25.12 -15.62 38.06
CA CYS A 113 -26.41 -15.49 37.41
C CYS A 113 -27.24 -14.38 38.06
N VAL A 114 -28.03 -13.70 37.23
CA VAL A 114 -29.07 -12.76 37.63
C VAL A 114 -30.40 -13.39 37.27
N GLU A 115 -31.21 -13.71 38.28
CA GLU A 115 -32.55 -14.26 38.09
C GLU A 115 -33.57 -13.13 37.84
N VAL A 116 -34.34 -13.23 36.77
CA VAL A 116 -35.43 -12.29 36.44
C VAL A 116 -36.80 -12.95 36.64
N ASN A 117 -37.41 -12.67 37.80
CA ASN A 117 -38.72 -13.22 38.17
C ASN A 117 -39.90 -12.24 37.94
N HIS A 118 -39.62 -10.99 37.55
CA HIS A 118 -40.63 -9.94 37.37
C HIS A 118 -41.17 -9.81 35.94
N LEU A 119 -40.60 -10.57 34.99
CA LEU A 119 -40.96 -10.52 33.58
C LEU A 119 -42.01 -11.58 33.25
N SER A 120 -43.01 -11.21 32.44
CA SER A 120 -43.94 -12.19 31.87
C SER A 120 -43.24 -13.09 30.85
N GLU A 121 -43.86 -14.22 30.48
CA GLU A 121 -43.30 -15.13 29.46
C GLU A 121 -43.10 -14.45 28.10
N ASP A 122 -43.97 -13.52 27.74
CA ASP A 122 -43.83 -12.75 26.49
C ASP A 122 -42.73 -11.69 26.60
N ASP A 123 -42.55 -11.05 27.75
CA ASP A 123 -41.45 -10.13 27.99
C ASP A 123 -40.09 -10.85 27.96
N LYS A 124 -39.99 -12.05 28.55
CA LYS A 124 -38.78 -12.88 28.48
C LYS A 124 -38.39 -13.19 27.03
N ARG A 125 -39.38 -13.51 26.17
CA ARG A 125 -39.17 -13.75 24.74
C ARG A 125 -38.71 -12.48 24.01
N ALA A 126 -39.33 -11.36 24.29
CA ALA A 126 -38.97 -10.07 23.69
C ALA A 126 -37.56 -9.64 24.11
N PHE A 127 -37.23 -9.76 25.40
CA PHE A 127 -35.92 -9.43 25.96
C PHE A 127 -34.81 -10.19 25.26
N LYS A 128 -34.97 -11.49 25.05
CA LYS A 128 -33.98 -12.31 24.33
C LYS A 128 -33.69 -11.82 22.91
N ILE A 129 -34.72 -11.40 22.19
CA ILE A 129 -34.55 -10.86 20.82
C ILE A 129 -33.87 -9.50 20.90
N ALA A 130 -34.28 -8.66 21.84
CA ALA A 130 -33.73 -7.33 22.06
C ALA A 130 -32.24 -7.39 22.43
N ASP A 131 -31.83 -8.21 23.39
CA ASP A 131 -30.44 -8.39 23.81
C ASP A 131 -29.52 -8.76 22.63
N ASN A 132 -29.96 -9.71 21.81
CA ASN A 132 -29.23 -10.11 20.62
C ASN A 132 -29.10 -8.98 19.60
N ARG A 133 -30.18 -8.21 19.40
CA ARG A 133 -30.23 -7.13 18.40
C ARG A 133 -29.48 -5.89 18.86
N LEU A 134 -29.54 -5.54 20.15
CA LEU A 134 -28.88 -4.35 20.69
C LEU A 134 -27.37 -4.40 20.49
N ALA A 135 -26.75 -5.57 20.66
CA ALA A 135 -25.33 -5.77 20.39
C ALA A 135 -24.96 -5.56 18.90
N GLU A 136 -25.89 -5.78 17.96
CA GLU A 136 -25.65 -5.57 16.51
C GLU A 136 -25.81 -4.12 16.08
N LEU A 137 -26.45 -3.27 16.90
CA LEU A 137 -26.69 -1.86 16.59
C LEU A 137 -25.51 -0.97 16.97
N ALA A 138 -24.55 -1.48 17.72
CA ALA A 138 -23.33 -0.77 18.07
C ALA A 138 -22.35 -0.78 16.89
N GLU A 139 -21.72 0.37 16.64
CA GLU A 139 -20.66 0.54 15.66
C GLU A 139 -19.35 0.87 16.37
N TRP A 140 -18.23 0.44 15.80
CA TRP A 140 -16.91 0.81 16.29
C TRP A 140 -16.53 2.21 15.84
N ASP A 141 -15.98 3.01 16.76
CA ASP A 141 -15.17 4.17 16.40
C ASP A 141 -13.76 3.67 16.11
N PHE A 142 -13.43 3.46 14.83
CA PHE A 142 -12.15 2.85 14.43
C PHE A 142 -10.92 3.66 14.85
N PRO A 143 -10.90 5.01 14.74
CA PRO A 143 -9.82 5.82 15.31
C PRO A 143 -9.57 5.58 16.80
N GLU A 144 -10.61 5.67 17.64
CA GLU A 144 -10.46 5.47 19.09
C GLU A 144 -10.11 4.01 19.43
N LEU A 145 -10.74 3.06 18.74
CA LEU A 145 -10.44 1.63 18.89
C LEU A 145 -8.97 1.32 18.55
N LYS A 146 -8.43 1.92 17.48
CA LYS A 146 -7.02 1.74 17.10
C LYS A 146 -6.09 2.26 18.18
N ALA A 147 -6.37 3.43 18.73
CA ALA A 147 -5.56 4.04 19.77
C ALA A 147 -5.51 3.15 21.04
N GLU A 148 -6.64 2.60 21.46
CA GLU A 148 -6.71 1.65 22.58
C GLU A 148 -5.94 0.35 22.29
N LEU A 149 -6.08 -0.21 21.09
CA LEU A 149 -5.36 -1.42 20.70
C LEU A 149 -3.84 -1.18 20.68
N ASP A 150 -3.37 -0.03 20.20
CA ASP A 150 -1.94 0.32 20.21
C ASP A 150 -1.39 0.41 21.63
N LEU A 151 -2.12 1.00 22.57
CA LEU A 151 -1.73 1.03 23.98
C LEU A 151 -1.60 -0.39 24.55
N LEU A 152 -2.52 -1.29 24.22
CA LEU A 152 -2.43 -2.69 24.65
C LEU A 152 -1.22 -3.42 24.04
N VAL A 153 -0.85 -3.14 22.78
CA VAL A 153 0.40 -3.68 22.18
C VAL A 153 1.63 -3.21 22.94
N THR A 154 1.68 -1.94 23.37
CA THR A 154 2.88 -1.40 24.06
C THR A 154 3.17 -2.07 25.40
N ILE A 155 2.18 -2.69 26.03
CA ILE A 155 2.32 -3.42 27.30
C ILE A 155 2.40 -4.94 27.10
N ASP A 156 2.66 -5.41 25.87
CA ASP A 156 2.76 -6.82 25.48
C ASP A 156 1.49 -7.62 25.84
N PHE A 157 0.31 -6.99 25.72
CA PHE A 157 -0.96 -7.65 26.00
C PHE A 157 -1.32 -8.62 24.87
N ASN A 158 -1.76 -9.82 25.22
CA ASN A 158 -2.23 -10.80 24.24
C ASN A 158 -3.61 -10.41 23.68
N LEU A 159 -3.62 -9.78 22.51
CA LEU A 159 -4.84 -9.29 21.86
C LEU A 159 -5.79 -10.41 21.39
N ASP A 160 -5.30 -11.65 21.25
CA ASP A 160 -6.17 -12.80 21.00
C ASP A 160 -7.15 -13.03 22.16
N ALA A 161 -6.78 -12.63 23.40
CA ALA A 161 -7.65 -12.76 24.58
C ALA A 161 -8.87 -11.84 24.54
N ILE A 162 -8.82 -10.77 23.74
CA ILE A 162 -9.95 -9.86 23.48
C ILE A 162 -10.53 -10.05 22.07
N SER A 163 -10.15 -11.15 21.40
CA SER A 163 -10.66 -11.54 20.08
C SER A 163 -10.29 -10.61 18.92
N PHE A 164 -9.21 -9.85 19.05
CA PHE A 164 -8.64 -9.06 17.95
C PHE A 164 -7.40 -9.74 17.42
N THR A 165 -7.50 -10.27 16.20
CA THR A 165 -6.35 -10.85 15.49
C THR A 165 -5.49 -9.75 14.88
N THR A 166 -4.20 -10.02 14.64
CA THR A 166 -3.29 -9.08 13.96
C THR A 166 -3.84 -8.52 12.64
N PRO A 167 -4.47 -9.31 11.74
CA PRO A 167 -5.09 -8.76 10.52
C PRO A 167 -6.29 -7.84 10.78
N GLU A 168 -7.07 -8.08 11.83
CA GLU A 168 -8.18 -7.20 12.21
C GLU A 168 -7.67 -5.85 12.74
N ILE A 169 -6.56 -5.86 13.49
CA ILE A 169 -5.90 -4.64 13.97
C ILE A 169 -5.37 -3.81 12.79
N ASP A 170 -4.77 -4.46 11.79
CA ASP A 170 -4.33 -3.83 10.54
C ASP A 170 -5.51 -3.17 9.79
N LEU A 171 -6.65 -3.87 9.72
CA LEU A 171 -7.86 -3.36 9.06
C LEU A 171 -8.48 -2.17 9.82
N ILE A 172 -8.51 -2.24 11.15
CA ILE A 172 -8.94 -1.14 12.01
C ILE A 172 -8.04 0.08 11.78
N GLY A 173 -6.72 -0.13 11.66
CA GLY A 173 -5.77 0.91 11.27
C GLY A 173 -6.10 1.55 9.92
N GLN A 174 -6.39 0.74 8.90
CA GLN A 174 -6.78 1.24 7.57
C GLN A 174 -8.10 2.03 7.59
N GLN A 175 -9.08 1.55 8.35
CA GLN A 175 -10.38 2.23 8.49
C GLN A 175 -10.26 3.52 9.31
N ALA A 176 -9.41 3.55 10.33
CA ALA A 176 -9.06 4.75 11.07
C ALA A 176 -8.39 5.80 10.17
N GLU A 177 -7.46 5.38 9.30
CA GLU A 177 -6.86 6.29 8.30
C GLU A 177 -7.88 6.77 7.25
N ALA A 178 -8.76 5.89 6.76
CA ALA A 178 -9.82 6.25 5.81
C ALA A 178 -10.90 7.18 6.42
N ALA A 179 -11.05 7.19 7.73
CA ALA A 179 -11.95 8.09 8.46
C ALA A 179 -11.39 9.53 8.54
N LYS A 180 -10.07 9.72 8.40
CA LYS A 180 -9.45 11.05 8.36
C LYS A 180 -9.85 11.80 7.08
N PRO A 181 -10.05 13.12 7.14
CA PRO A 181 -10.32 13.92 5.94
C PRO A 181 -9.15 13.79 4.96
N ALA A 182 -9.46 13.65 3.67
CA ALA A 182 -8.50 13.48 2.58
C ALA A 182 -7.54 14.69 2.49
N LYS A 183 -6.44 14.60 3.23
CA LYS A 183 -5.20 15.32 2.96
C LYS A 183 -4.36 14.44 2.01
N PRO A 184 -3.49 15.03 1.18
CA PRO A 184 -2.46 14.26 0.49
C PRO A 184 -1.73 13.38 1.51
N ASP A 185 -1.57 12.08 1.23
CA ASP A 185 -0.77 11.20 2.09
C ASP A 185 0.64 11.81 2.17
N GLU A 186 1.16 12.00 3.38
CA GLU A 186 2.51 12.53 3.59
C GLU A 186 3.56 11.69 2.85
N ALA A 187 3.29 10.39 2.70
CA ALA A 187 4.13 9.48 1.93
C ALA A 187 4.22 9.83 0.43
N ASP A 188 3.21 10.49 -0.14
CA ASP A 188 3.20 10.93 -1.54
C ASP A 188 3.86 12.31 -1.74
N ARG A 189 4.24 13.00 -0.65
CA ARG A 189 4.91 14.29 -0.72
C ARG A 189 6.35 14.13 -1.20
N LEU A 190 6.73 14.94 -2.19
CA LEU A 190 8.11 15.06 -2.64
C LEU A 190 8.79 16.26 -1.97
N PRO A 191 10.10 16.21 -1.70
CA PRO A 191 10.86 17.38 -1.30
C PRO A 191 10.97 18.36 -2.48
N GLU A 192 11.16 19.64 -2.18
CA GLU A 192 11.49 20.62 -3.22
C GLU A 192 12.81 20.27 -3.90
N ALA A 193 12.89 20.50 -5.21
CA ALA A 193 14.12 20.28 -5.95
C ALA A 193 15.22 21.22 -5.42
N ALA A 194 16.29 20.64 -4.90
CA ALA A 194 17.43 21.41 -4.43
C ALA A 194 18.19 21.99 -5.64
N PRO A 195 18.41 23.32 -5.72
CA PRO A 195 19.23 23.90 -6.75
C PRO A 195 20.71 23.58 -6.49
N GLY A 196 21.43 23.09 -7.50
CA GLY A 196 22.86 22.81 -7.41
C GLY A 196 23.28 21.51 -8.11
N PRO A 197 24.59 21.19 -8.10
CA PRO A 197 25.05 19.87 -8.55
C PRO A 197 24.51 18.79 -7.61
N ALA A 198 24.31 17.59 -8.16
CA ALA A 198 23.93 16.43 -7.35
C ALA A 198 25.00 16.15 -6.29
N VAL A 199 24.58 15.77 -5.09
CA VAL A 199 25.51 15.22 -4.10
C VAL A 199 25.93 13.83 -4.54
N THR A 200 25.00 13.00 -4.99
CA THR A 200 25.23 11.62 -5.45
C THR A 200 25.98 11.60 -6.77
N GLU A 201 26.89 10.64 -6.94
CA GLU A 201 27.59 10.37 -8.20
C GLU A 201 27.29 8.94 -8.70
N PRO A 202 27.42 8.65 -10.00
CA PRO A 202 27.30 7.28 -10.51
C PRO A 202 28.25 6.32 -9.79
N GLY A 203 27.72 5.16 -9.37
CA GLY A 203 28.41 4.16 -8.57
C GLY A 203 28.23 4.32 -7.06
N ASP A 204 27.75 5.48 -6.57
CA ASP A 204 27.44 5.66 -5.16
C ASP A 204 26.32 4.73 -4.72
N ILE A 205 26.46 4.22 -3.50
CA ILE A 205 25.47 3.37 -2.84
C ILE A 205 25.08 4.02 -1.53
N TRP A 206 23.79 4.25 -1.35
CA TRP A 206 23.22 4.81 -0.12
C TRP A 206 22.49 3.74 0.67
N GLN A 207 22.92 3.54 1.92
CA GLN A 207 22.22 2.75 2.91
C GLN A 207 21.20 3.64 3.64
N LEU A 208 19.94 3.26 3.59
CA LEU A 208 18.78 4.01 4.10
C LEU A 208 18.06 3.13 5.11
N GLY A 209 18.58 3.05 6.34
CA GLY A 209 18.13 2.06 7.33
C GLY A 209 18.38 0.64 6.84
N LYS A 210 17.33 -0.15 6.60
CA LYS A 210 17.44 -1.51 6.02
C LYS A 210 17.51 -1.50 4.48
N HIS A 211 17.21 -0.37 3.84
CA HIS A 211 17.10 -0.24 2.39
C HIS A 211 18.43 0.16 1.77
N ARG A 212 18.57 -0.10 0.47
CA ARG A 212 19.78 0.21 -0.29
C ARG A 212 19.38 0.77 -1.65
N ILE A 213 20.02 1.85 -2.08
CA ILE A 213 19.87 2.35 -3.44
C ILE A 213 21.26 2.56 -4.06
N ILE A 214 21.36 2.37 -5.37
CA ILE A 214 22.58 2.64 -6.14
C ILE A 214 22.29 3.63 -7.26
N CYS A 215 23.19 4.59 -7.46
CA CYS A 215 23.16 5.48 -8.61
C CYS A 215 23.81 4.77 -9.81
N GLY A 216 23.06 4.36 -10.83
CA GLY A 216 23.63 3.60 -11.94
C GLY A 216 22.61 3.14 -12.97
N SER A 217 23.10 2.43 -14.00
CA SER A 217 22.24 1.89 -15.05
C SER A 217 21.70 0.51 -14.67
N ALA A 218 20.39 0.32 -14.76
CA ALA A 218 19.76 -0.99 -14.64
C ALA A 218 20.10 -1.97 -15.79
N LEU A 219 20.82 -1.49 -16.81
CA LEU A 219 21.33 -2.31 -17.92
C LEU A 219 22.77 -2.80 -17.69
N ASP A 220 23.37 -2.43 -16.56
CA ASP A 220 24.72 -2.84 -16.18
C ASP A 220 24.64 -3.92 -15.09
N PRO A 221 25.11 -5.16 -15.35
CA PRO A 221 25.08 -6.23 -14.35
C PRO A 221 25.86 -5.87 -13.08
N ALA A 222 26.95 -5.10 -13.18
CA ALA A 222 27.76 -4.73 -12.01
C ALA A 222 27.00 -3.83 -11.03
N VAL A 223 26.04 -3.04 -11.52
CA VAL A 223 25.18 -2.18 -10.70
C VAL A 223 24.24 -3.04 -9.86
N LEU A 224 23.58 -4.05 -10.44
CA LEU A 224 22.71 -4.95 -9.68
C LEU A 224 23.50 -5.85 -8.73
N GLU A 225 24.69 -6.31 -9.13
CA GLU A 225 25.57 -7.09 -8.25
C GLU A 225 25.96 -6.30 -6.99
N ALA A 226 26.42 -5.06 -7.16
CA ALA A 226 26.79 -4.19 -6.06
C ALA A 226 25.60 -3.78 -5.18
N LEU A 227 24.42 -3.61 -5.78
CA LEU A 227 23.18 -3.32 -5.05
C LEU A 227 22.73 -4.51 -4.20
N MET A 228 22.76 -5.71 -4.77
CA MET A 228 22.19 -6.90 -4.14
C MET A 228 23.12 -7.54 -3.13
N ASP A 229 24.44 -7.41 -3.29
CA ASP A 229 25.44 -7.79 -2.28
C ASP A 229 25.24 -9.22 -1.76
N GLY A 230 25.07 -10.16 -2.71
CA GLY A 230 24.82 -11.57 -2.45
C GLY A 230 23.40 -11.94 -1.97
N ARG A 231 22.48 -10.97 -1.87
CA ARG A 231 21.09 -11.21 -1.44
C ARG A 231 20.17 -11.43 -2.64
N THR A 232 19.01 -12.02 -2.37
CA THR A 232 17.96 -12.29 -3.36
C THR A 232 16.63 -11.66 -2.94
N ALA A 233 15.79 -11.34 -3.91
CA ALA A 233 14.49 -10.72 -3.71
C ALA A 233 13.33 -11.67 -3.96
N ARG A 234 12.21 -11.42 -3.27
CA ARG A 234 10.95 -12.12 -3.52
C ARG A 234 10.12 -11.45 -4.61
N MET A 235 10.30 -10.15 -4.79
CA MET A 235 9.52 -9.35 -5.70
C MET A 235 10.42 -8.41 -6.50
N VAL A 236 10.16 -8.29 -7.79
CA VAL A 236 10.53 -7.11 -8.58
C VAL A 236 9.26 -6.27 -8.74
N LEU A 237 9.31 -5.01 -8.35
CA LEU A 237 8.22 -4.05 -8.52
C LEU A 237 8.82 -2.80 -9.16
N THR A 238 8.55 -2.59 -10.45
CA THR A 238 9.25 -1.56 -11.20
C THR A 238 8.37 -0.83 -12.20
N ASP A 239 8.68 0.45 -12.40
CA ASP A 239 8.00 1.38 -13.30
C ASP A 239 8.96 1.81 -14.41
N ALA A 240 9.22 0.90 -15.35
CA ALA A 240 10.11 1.16 -16.47
C ALA A 240 9.62 2.36 -17.31
N PRO A 241 10.51 3.15 -17.93
CA PRO A 241 10.11 4.25 -18.79
C PRO A 241 9.25 3.79 -19.97
N TYR A 242 8.22 4.57 -20.33
CA TYR A 242 7.20 4.15 -21.32
C TYR A 242 7.59 4.44 -22.78
N ASN A 243 8.80 4.96 -23.03
CA ASN A 243 9.25 5.39 -24.35
C ASN A 243 8.30 6.43 -24.99
N VAL A 244 7.87 7.41 -24.19
CA VAL A 244 7.04 8.54 -24.61
C VAL A 244 7.76 9.83 -24.21
N ALA A 245 7.88 10.78 -25.14
CA ALA A 245 8.52 12.07 -24.89
C ALA A 245 7.81 12.85 -23.77
N VAL A 246 8.59 13.45 -22.87
CA VAL A 246 8.05 14.28 -21.77
C VAL A 246 7.52 15.60 -22.32
N GLN A 247 8.25 16.23 -23.25
CA GLN A 247 7.82 17.44 -23.95
C GLN A 247 6.54 17.22 -24.77
N GLY A 248 5.50 18.01 -24.47
CA GLY A 248 4.22 18.04 -25.18
C GLY A 248 3.15 17.10 -24.64
N PHE A 249 3.51 16.06 -23.88
CA PHE A 249 2.57 15.09 -23.33
C PHE A 249 2.40 15.18 -21.81
N VAL A 250 3.42 15.64 -21.07
CA VAL A 250 3.40 15.73 -19.61
C VAL A 250 3.82 17.10 -19.11
N SER A 251 2.92 18.08 -19.19
CA SER A 251 2.99 19.30 -18.36
C SER A 251 1.72 20.14 -18.49
N GLY A 252 1.30 20.75 -17.39
CA GLY A 252 0.07 21.55 -17.27
C GLY A 252 0.07 22.79 -18.16
N LEU A 253 -0.34 22.62 -19.43
CA LEU A 253 -0.50 23.70 -20.41
C LEU A 253 0.74 24.61 -20.54
N GLY A 254 1.94 24.03 -20.41
CA GLY A 254 3.22 24.76 -20.56
C GLY A 254 3.68 25.59 -19.36
N LYS A 255 3.02 25.51 -18.18
CA LYS A 255 3.44 26.24 -16.96
C LYS A 255 4.64 25.64 -16.23
N PHE A 256 4.91 24.35 -16.40
CA PHE A 256 6.02 23.64 -15.76
C PHE A 256 6.78 22.85 -16.81
N ARG A 257 8.11 23.00 -16.88
CA ARG A 257 8.98 22.25 -17.80
C ARG A 257 9.74 21.20 -16.99
N HIS A 258 9.39 19.93 -17.19
CA HIS A 258 10.15 18.80 -16.65
C HIS A 258 11.32 18.47 -17.56
N ARG A 259 12.45 18.04 -16.98
CA ARG A 259 13.57 17.50 -17.75
C ARG A 259 13.14 16.19 -18.41
N GLU A 260 13.66 15.91 -19.60
CA GLU A 260 13.49 14.58 -20.22
C GLU A 260 14.11 13.50 -19.32
N PHE A 261 13.53 12.30 -19.34
CA PHE A 261 14.11 11.15 -18.65
C PHE A 261 15.46 10.78 -19.28
N ALA A 262 16.37 10.23 -18.47
CA ALA A 262 17.71 9.86 -18.91
C ALA A 262 17.71 8.83 -20.06
N MET A 263 16.65 8.01 -20.15
CA MET A 263 16.49 6.98 -21.19
C MET A 263 15.01 6.81 -21.57
N ALA A 264 14.76 6.21 -22.74
CA ALA A 264 13.44 5.79 -23.21
C ALA A 264 12.34 6.87 -23.00
N SER A 265 12.62 8.07 -23.52
CA SER A 265 11.74 9.22 -23.60
C SER A 265 11.27 9.48 -25.04
N GLY A 266 10.90 8.41 -25.75
CA GLY A 266 10.34 8.49 -27.11
C GLY A 266 11.33 8.36 -28.25
N GLN A 267 12.62 8.15 -27.96
CA GLN A 267 13.67 8.03 -28.97
C GLN A 267 13.85 6.59 -29.50
N MET A 268 13.36 5.57 -28.79
CA MET A 268 13.62 4.17 -29.18
C MET A 268 12.56 3.68 -30.18
N SER A 269 12.99 2.90 -31.17
CA SER A 269 12.13 2.03 -31.96
C SER A 269 11.48 0.94 -31.08
N LYS A 270 10.52 0.20 -31.63
CA LYS A 270 9.85 -0.88 -30.89
C LYS A 270 10.84 -2.00 -30.53
N GLU A 271 11.77 -2.28 -31.44
CA GLU A 271 12.80 -3.30 -31.32
C GLU A 271 13.86 -2.90 -30.28
N GLU A 272 14.33 -1.65 -30.31
CA GLU A 272 15.25 -1.12 -29.29
C GLU A 272 14.60 -1.09 -27.91
N PHE A 273 13.30 -0.74 -27.83
CA PHE A 273 12.58 -0.74 -26.56
C PHE A 273 12.34 -2.16 -26.03
N LEU A 274 12.09 -3.14 -26.92
CA LEU A 274 12.04 -4.55 -26.55
C LEU A 274 13.39 -5.01 -25.96
N GLU A 275 14.50 -4.74 -26.65
CA GLU A 275 15.84 -5.12 -26.18
C GLU A 275 16.16 -4.46 -24.82
N PHE A 276 15.84 -3.18 -24.67
CA PHE A 276 15.98 -2.45 -23.41
C PHE A 276 15.22 -3.11 -22.26
N LEU A 277 13.92 -3.37 -22.45
CA LEU A 277 13.08 -3.98 -21.41
C LEU A 277 13.52 -5.42 -21.11
N THR A 278 13.89 -6.19 -22.12
CA THR A 278 14.39 -7.56 -21.94
C THR A 278 15.66 -7.56 -21.11
N LYS A 279 16.65 -6.70 -21.43
CA LYS A 279 17.91 -6.64 -20.72
C LYS A 279 17.73 -6.22 -19.25
N ALA A 280 16.99 -5.14 -18.99
CA ALA A 280 16.72 -4.69 -17.62
C ALA A 280 15.98 -5.75 -16.80
N SER A 281 14.96 -6.38 -17.40
CA SER A 281 14.16 -7.40 -16.71
C SER A 281 14.97 -8.67 -16.44
N ALA A 282 15.80 -9.11 -17.39
CA ALA A 282 16.66 -10.28 -17.23
C ALA A 282 17.63 -10.09 -16.06
N LEU A 283 18.30 -8.94 -15.97
CA LEU A 283 19.23 -8.63 -14.87
C LEU A 283 18.52 -8.58 -13.52
N ALA A 284 17.33 -7.97 -13.42
CA ALA A 284 16.54 -8.01 -12.19
C ALA A 284 16.13 -9.45 -11.82
N CYS A 285 15.80 -10.26 -12.83
CA CYS A 285 15.39 -11.64 -12.65
C CYS A 285 16.52 -12.54 -12.15
N GLU A 286 17.81 -12.23 -12.38
CA GLU A 286 18.93 -13.00 -11.81
C GLU A 286 18.84 -13.09 -10.28
N TYR A 287 18.39 -12.01 -9.64
CA TYR A 287 18.28 -11.88 -8.18
C TYR A 287 16.89 -12.20 -7.63
N LEU A 288 15.91 -12.48 -8.49
CA LEU A 288 14.57 -12.93 -8.09
C LEU A 288 14.60 -14.42 -7.74
N ILE A 289 14.02 -14.82 -6.61
CA ILE A 289 13.95 -16.24 -6.22
C ILE A 289 13.03 -17.05 -7.15
N ASP A 290 13.19 -18.39 -7.17
CA ASP A 290 12.18 -19.28 -7.75
C ASP A 290 10.84 -19.12 -6.99
N GLY A 291 9.73 -18.98 -7.71
CA GLY A 291 8.42 -18.61 -7.16
C GLY A 291 8.27 -17.12 -6.84
N GLY A 292 9.32 -16.31 -7.02
CA GLY A 292 9.26 -14.86 -6.91
C GLY A 292 8.43 -14.23 -8.04
N LEU A 293 7.89 -13.03 -7.79
CA LEU A 293 7.00 -12.35 -8.73
C LEU A 293 7.60 -11.06 -9.28
N PHE A 294 7.36 -10.84 -10.57
CA PHE A 294 7.75 -9.64 -11.29
C PHE A 294 6.49 -8.82 -11.61
N TYR A 295 6.50 -7.57 -11.16
CA TYR A 295 5.45 -6.58 -11.36
C TYR A 295 6.04 -5.43 -12.19
N GLY A 296 5.64 -5.35 -13.46
CA GLY A 296 6.08 -4.30 -14.37
C GLY A 296 4.93 -3.36 -14.73
N PHE A 297 5.01 -2.09 -14.33
CA PHE A 297 4.04 -1.08 -14.76
C PHE A 297 4.31 -0.62 -16.19
N MET A 298 3.23 -0.39 -16.94
CA MET A 298 3.27 0.13 -18.31
C MET A 298 1.92 0.72 -18.71
N ASP A 299 1.90 1.59 -19.71
CA ASP A 299 0.63 1.93 -20.37
C ASP A 299 0.23 0.90 -21.45
N TRP A 300 -0.98 1.07 -22.00
CA TRP A 300 -1.52 0.17 -23.01
C TRP A 300 -0.70 0.12 -24.31
N ARG A 301 0.13 1.14 -24.60
CA ARG A 301 0.95 1.20 -25.83
C ARG A 301 2.18 0.33 -25.69
N GLY A 302 2.84 0.40 -24.54
CA GLY A 302 4.05 -0.38 -24.25
C GLY A 302 3.77 -1.81 -23.77
N ALA A 303 2.55 -2.10 -23.28
CA ALA A 303 2.25 -3.38 -22.63
C ALA A 303 2.60 -4.62 -23.47
N GLY A 304 2.26 -4.64 -24.77
CA GLY A 304 2.57 -5.79 -25.63
C GLY A 304 4.08 -6.01 -25.82
N VAL A 305 4.87 -4.93 -25.86
CA VAL A 305 6.34 -5.02 -25.95
C VAL A 305 6.91 -5.54 -24.65
N TYR A 306 6.43 -5.04 -23.51
CA TYR A 306 6.93 -5.46 -22.22
C TYR A 306 6.52 -6.91 -21.88
N MET A 307 5.32 -7.35 -22.26
CA MET A 307 4.94 -8.77 -22.18
C MET A 307 5.91 -9.64 -22.98
N SER A 308 6.22 -9.27 -24.23
CA SER A 308 7.20 -9.99 -25.06
C SER A 308 8.59 -10.02 -24.42
N ALA A 309 9.00 -8.94 -23.76
CA ALA A 309 10.27 -8.86 -23.05
C ALA A 309 10.33 -9.82 -21.85
N LEU A 310 9.26 -9.89 -21.06
CA LEU A 310 9.16 -10.75 -19.88
C LEU A 310 9.03 -12.23 -20.27
N ASP A 311 8.31 -12.54 -21.35
CA ASP A 311 8.27 -13.89 -21.94
C ASP A 311 9.68 -14.33 -22.37
N ALA A 312 10.45 -13.44 -23.02
CA ALA A 312 11.83 -13.71 -23.41
C ALA A 312 12.78 -13.93 -22.22
N CYS A 313 12.44 -13.42 -21.02
CA CYS A 313 13.17 -13.69 -19.78
C CYS A 313 12.82 -15.06 -19.16
N GLY A 314 11.95 -15.85 -19.80
CA GLY A 314 11.51 -17.15 -19.29
C GLY A 314 10.54 -17.08 -18.12
N LEU A 315 9.90 -15.94 -17.90
CA LEU A 315 8.87 -15.77 -16.88
C LEU A 315 7.52 -16.30 -17.38
N SER A 316 6.65 -16.70 -16.45
CA SER A 316 5.28 -17.12 -16.77
C SER A 316 4.28 -16.06 -16.32
N GLN A 317 3.46 -15.55 -17.23
CA GLN A 317 2.39 -14.62 -16.86
C GLN A 317 1.35 -15.32 -16.00
N ILE A 318 0.99 -14.70 -14.87
CA ILE A 318 -0.06 -15.20 -13.97
C ILE A 318 -1.23 -14.22 -13.81
N ASN A 319 -1.02 -12.94 -14.14
CA ASN A 319 -2.10 -11.96 -14.15
C ASN A 319 -1.77 -10.73 -15.00
N LEU A 320 -2.78 -9.88 -15.18
CA LEU A 320 -2.69 -8.52 -15.69
C LEU A 320 -3.56 -7.65 -14.81
N CYS A 321 -2.95 -6.76 -14.03
CA CYS A 321 -3.67 -5.84 -13.17
C CYS A 321 -3.88 -4.49 -13.86
N VAL A 322 -5.04 -3.88 -13.63
CA VAL A 322 -5.42 -2.57 -14.16
C VAL A 322 -5.48 -1.60 -12.99
N TRP A 323 -4.56 -0.65 -12.95
CA TRP A 323 -4.66 0.49 -12.05
C TRP A 323 -5.66 1.50 -12.62
N ASN A 324 -6.85 1.58 -12.02
CA ASN A 324 -7.84 2.60 -12.31
C ASN A 324 -7.53 3.88 -11.52
N LYS A 325 -7.19 4.95 -12.25
CA LYS A 325 -6.82 6.26 -11.69
C LYS A 325 -8.01 7.09 -11.23
N GLY A 326 -9.24 6.59 -11.40
CA GLY A 326 -10.50 7.27 -11.08
C GLY A 326 -10.90 8.38 -12.07
N THR A 327 -9.94 9.08 -12.67
CA THR A 327 -10.18 10.13 -13.67
C THR A 327 -9.29 9.96 -14.90
N GLY A 328 -9.85 10.20 -16.09
CA GLY A 328 -9.09 10.19 -17.34
C GLY A 328 -8.11 11.35 -17.46
N GLY A 329 -6.93 11.10 -18.04
CA GLY A 329 -5.93 12.11 -18.40
C GLY A 329 -6.38 13.05 -19.52
N MET A 330 -5.45 13.84 -20.07
CA MET A 330 -5.73 14.74 -21.20
C MET A 330 -6.03 13.96 -22.49
N GLY A 331 -6.90 14.50 -23.35
CA GLY A 331 -7.28 13.91 -24.65
C GLY A 331 -8.73 14.18 -25.04
N THR A 332 -9.07 14.02 -26.32
CA THR A 332 -10.39 14.36 -26.88
C THR A 332 -11.22 13.15 -27.33
N LEU A 333 -10.59 12.03 -27.72
CA LEU A 333 -11.29 10.81 -28.14
C LEU A 333 -11.55 9.88 -26.95
N TYR A 334 -10.56 9.08 -26.55
CA TYR A 334 -10.61 8.25 -25.35
C TYR A 334 -9.48 8.65 -24.41
N ARG A 335 -9.85 9.16 -23.25
CA ARG A 335 -8.91 9.65 -22.23
C ARG A 335 -8.42 8.46 -21.40
N SER A 336 -7.11 8.25 -21.33
CA SER A 336 -6.58 7.15 -20.52
C SER A 336 -6.86 7.38 -19.03
N GLN A 337 -7.66 6.51 -18.43
CA GLN A 337 -7.97 6.49 -17.00
C GLN A 337 -7.20 5.39 -16.26
N HIS A 338 -6.32 4.67 -16.96
CA HIS A 338 -5.68 3.49 -16.41
C HIS A 338 -4.22 3.37 -16.79
N GLU A 339 -3.51 2.59 -16.00
CA GLU A 339 -2.22 1.98 -16.30
C GLU A 339 -2.33 0.48 -16.04
N LEU A 340 -1.41 -0.27 -16.63
CA LEU A 340 -1.36 -1.72 -16.52
C LEU A 340 -0.18 -2.12 -15.64
N CYS A 341 -0.35 -3.18 -14.87
CA CYS A 341 0.72 -3.85 -14.14
C CYS A 341 0.76 -5.31 -14.60
N LEU A 342 1.82 -5.66 -15.31
CA LEU A 342 2.10 -7.01 -15.78
C LEU A 342 2.55 -7.85 -14.59
N VAL A 343 1.93 -9.01 -14.34
CA VAL A 343 2.28 -9.87 -13.20
C VAL A 343 2.76 -11.24 -13.69
N TYR A 344 4.05 -11.50 -13.45
CA TYR A 344 4.77 -12.67 -13.94
C TYR A 344 5.44 -13.41 -12.79
N LYS A 345 5.61 -14.73 -12.93
CA LYS A 345 6.28 -15.60 -11.96
C LYS A 345 7.59 -16.14 -12.55
N LYS A 346 8.66 -16.12 -11.74
CA LYS A 346 9.91 -16.82 -12.07
C LYS A 346 9.82 -18.28 -11.67
N GLY A 347 10.19 -19.15 -12.61
CA GLY A 347 10.38 -20.58 -12.37
C GLY A 347 9.12 -21.36 -11.95
N SER A 348 9.33 -22.49 -11.27
CA SER A 348 8.31 -23.51 -11.05
C SER A 348 7.73 -23.49 -9.64
N ALA A 349 8.47 -22.98 -8.65
CA ALA A 349 8.01 -22.98 -7.26
C ALA A 349 6.70 -22.18 -7.09
N PRO A 350 5.88 -22.52 -6.08
CA PRO A 350 4.69 -21.74 -5.74
C PRO A 350 5.06 -20.30 -5.37
N HIS A 351 4.26 -19.34 -5.83
CA HIS A 351 4.38 -17.97 -5.37
C HIS A 351 3.67 -17.79 -4.03
N LEU A 352 4.13 -16.83 -3.23
CA LEU A 352 3.43 -16.41 -2.04
C LEU A 352 2.15 -15.66 -2.42
N ASN A 353 1.02 -16.04 -1.83
CA ASN A 353 -0.27 -15.43 -2.07
C ASN A 353 -0.90 -15.07 -0.73
N ASN A 354 -0.85 -13.78 -0.39
CA ASN A 354 -1.44 -13.23 0.83
C ASN A 354 -2.85 -12.67 0.59
N VAL A 355 -3.39 -12.76 -0.63
CA VAL A 355 -4.78 -12.41 -0.96
C VAL A 355 -5.73 -13.48 -0.43
N GLN A 356 -5.46 -14.77 -0.73
CA GLN A 356 -6.21 -15.93 -0.21
C GLN A 356 -7.74 -15.77 -0.23
N LEU A 357 -8.31 -15.19 -1.30
CA LEU A 357 -9.74 -14.90 -1.45
C LEU A 357 -10.34 -14.05 -0.31
N GLY A 358 -9.52 -13.25 0.36
CA GLY A 358 -9.92 -12.43 1.50
C GLY A 358 -10.16 -13.21 2.78
N SER A 359 -9.73 -14.48 2.88
CA SER A 359 -9.86 -15.29 4.11
C SER A 359 -9.26 -14.59 5.34
N ASN A 360 -8.23 -13.76 5.10
CA ASN A 360 -7.51 -13.01 6.13
C ASN A 360 -7.78 -11.50 6.02
N GLY A 361 -8.96 -11.11 5.50
CA GLY A 361 -9.36 -9.70 5.33
C GLY A 361 -8.79 -9.00 4.10
N ARG A 362 -7.89 -9.66 3.36
CA ARG A 362 -7.24 -9.11 2.17
C ARG A 362 -7.95 -9.46 0.88
N TYR A 363 -9.05 -8.79 0.59
CA TYR A 363 -9.73 -8.96 -0.69
C TYR A 363 -9.06 -8.11 -1.78
N ARG A 364 -8.53 -8.75 -2.82
CA ARG A 364 -7.92 -8.08 -3.98
C ARG A 364 -8.48 -8.65 -5.27
N THR A 365 -8.70 -7.78 -6.24
CA THR A 365 -8.99 -8.15 -7.63
C THR A 365 -7.87 -7.64 -8.52
N ASN A 366 -7.91 -7.99 -9.80
CA ASN A 366 -6.98 -7.46 -10.80
C ASN A 366 -7.35 -6.04 -11.27
N VAL A 367 -8.28 -5.35 -10.59
CA VAL A 367 -8.55 -3.92 -10.81
C VAL A 367 -8.23 -3.19 -9.52
N TRP A 368 -7.25 -2.29 -9.57
CA TRP A 368 -6.77 -1.53 -8.41
C TRP A 368 -7.28 -0.11 -8.51
N ASP A 369 -8.21 0.26 -7.64
CA ASP A 369 -8.75 1.61 -7.57
C ASP A 369 -7.87 2.48 -6.67
N HIS A 370 -7.05 3.34 -7.29
CA HIS A 370 -6.22 4.32 -6.58
C HIS A 370 -6.23 5.63 -7.36
N PRO A 371 -6.54 6.78 -6.74
CA PRO A 371 -6.60 8.05 -7.46
C PRO A 371 -5.25 8.39 -8.08
N GLY A 372 -5.25 8.77 -9.36
CA GLY A 372 -4.04 9.32 -10.01
C GLY A 372 -3.80 10.78 -9.63
N MET A 373 -2.60 11.28 -9.93
CA MET A 373 -2.19 12.68 -9.70
C MET A 373 -3.09 13.73 -10.39
N ALA A 374 -3.86 13.32 -11.40
CA ALA A 374 -4.80 14.19 -12.13
C ALA A 374 -6.17 14.37 -11.42
N SER A 375 -6.38 13.75 -10.26
CA SER A 375 -7.63 13.88 -9.49
C SER A 375 -7.84 15.35 -9.12
N PHE A 376 -8.95 15.94 -9.57
CA PHE A 376 -9.27 17.35 -9.35
C PHE A 376 -9.35 17.68 -7.85
N GLY A 377 -8.34 18.36 -7.31
CA GLY A 377 -8.27 18.79 -5.90
C GLY A 377 -7.25 19.92 -5.66
N ARG A 378 -7.38 20.62 -4.52
CA ARG A 378 -6.40 21.62 -4.06
C ARG A 378 -5.06 20.89 -3.79
N GLY A 379 -4.00 21.27 -4.50
CA GLY A 379 -2.68 20.60 -4.47
C GLY A 379 -2.21 20.04 -5.82
N ARG A 380 -3.09 20.05 -6.84
CA ARG A 380 -2.77 19.59 -8.21
C ARG A 380 -1.55 20.29 -8.82
N ASP A 381 -1.41 21.60 -8.62
CA ASP A 381 -0.33 22.38 -9.25
C ASP A 381 1.04 22.09 -8.59
N GLU A 382 1.08 21.87 -7.27
CA GLU A 382 2.29 21.46 -6.54
C GLU A 382 2.72 20.03 -6.92
N ALA A 383 1.74 19.13 -7.01
CA ALA A 383 1.95 17.73 -7.40
C ALA A 383 2.45 17.59 -8.86
N LEU A 384 1.94 18.41 -9.78
CA LEU A 384 2.38 18.47 -11.18
C LEU A 384 3.71 19.20 -11.38
N ALA A 385 4.12 20.08 -10.45
CA ALA A 385 5.38 20.81 -10.52
C ALA A 385 6.58 19.97 -10.06
N MET A 386 6.37 18.95 -9.22
CA MET A 386 7.47 18.19 -8.59
C MET A 386 7.94 16.96 -9.39
N HIS A 387 7.04 16.20 -10.05
CA HIS A 387 7.45 15.11 -10.96
C HIS A 387 6.31 14.74 -11.93
N PRO A 388 6.60 14.43 -13.21
CA PRO A 388 5.60 14.10 -14.22
C PRO A 388 4.75 12.85 -13.90
N THR A 389 5.29 11.87 -13.18
CA THR A 389 4.66 10.54 -12.95
C THR A 389 5.08 9.93 -11.61
N VAL A 390 4.41 10.25 -10.49
CA VAL A 390 4.63 9.53 -9.22
C VAL A 390 3.54 8.47 -9.06
N LYS A 391 3.94 7.21 -8.82
CA LYS A 391 3.00 6.15 -8.42
C LYS A 391 2.56 6.40 -6.97
N PRO A 392 1.25 6.34 -6.66
CA PRO A 392 0.76 6.48 -5.29
C PRO A 392 1.39 5.43 -4.37
N VAL A 393 1.91 5.83 -3.21
CA VAL A 393 2.61 4.92 -2.29
C VAL A 393 1.68 3.80 -1.82
N ASN A 394 0.42 4.10 -1.50
CA ASN A 394 -0.51 3.09 -0.99
C ASN A 394 -0.86 2.01 -2.03
N LEU A 395 -0.85 2.36 -3.33
CA LEU A 395 -0.99 1.36 -4.41
C LEU A 395 0.15 0.34 -4.34
N LEU A 396 1.38 0.83 -4.19
CA LEU A 396 2.57 -0.02 -4.11
C LEU A 396 2.62 -0.80 -2.79
N VAL A 397 2.21 -0.22 -1.66
CA VAL A 397 2.10 -0.90 -0.36
C VAL A 397 1.17 -2.11 -0.47
N GLU A 398 0.00 -1.95 -1.08
CA GLU A 398 -0.93 -3.06 -1.27
C GLU A 398 -0.31 -4.14 -2.16
N ALA A 399 0.26 -3.77 -3.31
CA ALA A 399 0.90 -4.72 -4.23
C ALA A 399 2.07 -5.49 -3.58
N ILE A 400 2.93 -4.82 -2.82
CA ILE A 400 4.03 -5.45 -2.08
C ILE A 400 3.47 -6.44 -1.08
N LYS A 401 2.54 -6.00 -0.22
CA LYS A 401 1.98 -6.84 0.84
C LYS A 401 1.13 -8.01 0.28
N ASP A 402 0.71 -8.00 -0.98
CA ASP A 402 -0.07 -9.09 -1.61
C ASP A 402 0.76 -10.37 -1.77
N VAL A 403 2.09 -10.25 -1.92
CA VAL A 403 2.97 -11.33 -2.38
C VAL A 403 4.34 -11.39 -1.67
N THR A 404 4.48 -10.68 -0.55
CA THR A 404 5.69 -10.66 0.28
C THR A 404 5.38 -10.80 1.77
N GLU A 405 6.38 -11.20 2.55
CA GLU A 405 6.42 -11.18 4.01
C GLU A 405 7.25 -10.00 4.55
N VAL A 406 7.20 -9.78 5.87
CA VAL A 406 8.05 -8.78 6.54
C VAL A 406 9.53 -9.11 6.32
N ASN A 407 10.35 -8.09 6.08
CA ASN A 407 11.77 -8.15 5.73
C ASN A 407 12.12 -8.75 4.36
N ASP A 408 11.15 -9.22 3.56
CA ASP A 408 11.45 -9.62 2.17
C ASP A 408 11.99 -8.42 1.37
N ILE A 409 12.88 -8.71 0.42
CA ILE A 409 13.45 -7.70 -0.48
C ILE A 409 12.55 -7.52 -1.71
N VAL A 410 12.32 -6.25 -2.05
CA VAL A 410 11.66 -5.77 -3.27
C VAL A 410 12.69 -5.01 -4.10
N ILE A 411 12.94 -5.47 -5.33
CA ILE A 411 13.81 -4.78 -6.29
C ILE A 411 12.99 -3.78 -7.10
N ASP A 412 13.52 -2.58 -7.29
CA ASP A 412 13.03 -1.63 -8.28
C ASP A 412 14.18 -1.10 -9.13
N THR A 413 14.22 -1.48 -10.41
CA THR A 413 15.28 -1.08 -11.35
C THR A 413 15.12 0.33 -11.93
N PHE A 414 13.98 0.98 -11.67
CA PHE A 414 13.65 2.31 -12.17
C PHE A 414 12.99 3.11 -11.04
N LEU A 415 13.78 3.37 -9.99
CA LEU A 415 13.27 3.83 -8.70
C LEU A 415 12.66 5.25 -8.77
N GLY A 416 13.11 6.09 -9.71
CA GLY A 416 12.56 7.42 -9.98
C GLY A 416 12.57 8.30 -8.74
N SER A 417 11.39 8.71 -8.27
CA SER A 417 11.25 9.52 -7.06
C SER A 417 11.23 8.73 -5.75
N GLY A 418 11.42 7.40 -5.78
CA GLY A 418 11.52 6.56 -4.58
C GLY A 418 10.20 6.07 -4.00
N SER A 419 9.10 6.06 -4.75
CA SER A 419 7.80 5.60 -4.21
C SER A 419 7.84 4.15 -3.74
N THR A 420 8.56 3.26 -4.44
CA THR A 420 8.75 1.85 -4.03
C THR A 420 9.54 1.74 -2.71
N LEU A 421 10.54 2.61 -2.51
CA LEU A 421 11.30 2.68 -1.26
C LEU A 421 10.40 3.04 -0.07
N ILE A 422 9.61 4.12 -0.20
CA ILE A 422 8.67 4.56 0.83
C ILE A 422 7.61 3.48 1.10
N ALA A 423 7.08 2.85 0.06
CA ALA A 423 6.09 1.78 0.17
C ALA A 423 6.65 0.56 0.91
N ALA A 424 7.84 0.10 0.54
CA ALA A 424 8.51 -1.01 1.22
C ALA A 424 8.75 -0.71 2.70
N HIS A 425 9.23 0.51 3.01
CA HIS A 425 9.42 0.97 4.39
C HIS A 425 8.11 0.92 5.20
N LYS A 426 7.04 1.53 4.66
CA LYS A 426 5.72 1.65 5.31
C LYS A 426 5.09 0.29 5.65
N CYS A 427 5.44 -0.77 4.91
CA CYS A 427 4.95 -2.12 5.16
C CYS A 427 6.00 -3.08 5.73
N GLY A 428 7.15 -2.60 6.20
CA GLY A 428 8.18 -3.41 6.84
C GLY A 428 8.91 -4.39 5.91
N ARG A 429 8.96 -4.10 4.60
CA ARG A 429 9.78 -4.80 3.59
C ARG A 429 11.07 -4.01 3.34
N VAL A 430 11.97 -4.57 2.54
CA VAL A 430 13.25 -3.94 2.20
C VAL A 430 13.29 -3.59 0.72
N CYS A 431 13.39 -2.32 0.36
CA CYS A 431 13.69 -1.91 -1.01
C CYS A 431 15.19 -2.01 -1.32
N HIS A 432 15.53 -2.59 -2.47
CA HIS A 432 16.81 -2.45 -3.17
C HIS A 432 16.54 -1.80 -4.52
N GLY A 433 17.01 -0.58 -4.74
CA GLY A 433 16.61 0.20 -5.91
C GLY A 433 17.76 0.78 -6.73
N VAL A 434 17.54 0.92 -8.04
CA VAL A 434 18.45 1.55 -9.00
C VAL A 434 17.83 2.84 -9.50
N GLU A 435 18.60 3.92 -9.52
CA GLU A 435 18.25 5.17 -10.19
C GLU A 435 19.47 5.65 -10.98
N ILE A 436 19.32 6.00 -12.26
CA ILE A 436 20.46 6.45 -13.06
C ILE A 436 20.79 7.92 -12.84
N ASP A 437 19.77 8.73 -12.58
CA ASP A 437 19.90 10.17 -12.49
C ASP A 437 20.30 10.57 -11.07
N SER A 438 21.53 11.08 -10.94
CA SER A 438 22.08 11.52 -9.67
C SER A 438 21.20 12.53 -8.92
N LEU A 439 20.45 13.39 -9.62
CA LEU A 439 19.53 14.33 -8.98
C LEU A 439 18.27 13.64 -8.45
N TYR A 440 17.80 12.58 -9.12
CA TYR A 440 16.71 11.76 -8.59
C TYR A 440 17.19 10.90 -7.42
N ALA A 441 18.41 10.33 -7.47
CA ALA A 441 18.99 9.64 -6.33
C ALA A 441 19.07 10.54 -5.07
N ASP A 442 19.53 11.77 -5.27
CA ASP A 442 19.48 12.86 -4.29
C ASP A 442 18.07 13.16 -3.75
N THR A 443 17.08 13.16 -4.64
CA THR A 443 15.66 13.37 -4.29
C THR A 443 15.13 12.21 -3.46
N ILE A 444 15.47 10.98 -3.81
CA ILE A 444 15.10 9.76 -3.09
C ILE A 444 15.66 9.81 -1.67
N VAL A 445 16.95 10.15 -1.51
CA VAL A 445 17.59 10.26 -0.19
C VAL A 445 16.87 11.29 0.66
N ARG A 446 16.70 12.53 0.17
CA ARG A 446 16.03 13.60 0.94
C ARG A 446 14.59 13.24 1.28
N ARG A 447 13.85 12.63 0.34
CA ARG A 447 12.47 12.18 0.56
C ARG A 447 12.40 11.14 1.68
N PHE A 448 13.31 10.16 1.65
CA PHE A 448 13.35 9.12 2.68
C PHE A 448 13.76 9.66 4.05
N GLU A 449 14.80 10.50 4.12
CA GLU A 449 15.23 11.12 5.39
C GLU A 449 14.10 11.93 6.02
N ALA A 450 13.39 12.72 5.21
CA ALA A 450 12.24 13.51 5.68
C ALA A 450 11.06 12.64 6.14
N PHE A 451 10.78 11.54 5.43
CA PHE A 451 9.65 10.65 5.74
C PHE A 451 9.93 9.72 6.93
N ALA A 452 11.12 9.11 6.99
CA ALA A 452 11.46 8.07 7.95
C ALA A 452 12.26 8.59 9.15
N GLY A 453 12.83 9.80 9.07
CA GLY A 453 13.72 10.33 10.11
C GLY A 453 15.04 9.56 10.26
N ILE A 454 15.45 8.83 9.23
CA ILE A 454 16.67 8.01 9.20
C ILE A 454 17.63 8.61 8.17
N GLU A 455 18.82 9.02 8.62
CA GLU A 455 19.87 9.56 7.74
C GLU A 455 20.41 8.48 6.78
N ALA A 456 20.65 8.89 5.54
CA ALA A 456 21.30 8.04 4.56
C ALA A 456 22.81 8.02 4.78
N VAL A 457 23.41 6.83 4.72
CA VAL A 457 24.85 6.62 4.90
C VAL A 457 25.45 6.08 3.61
N HIS A 458 26.51 6.71 3.13
CA HIS A 458 27.23 6.25 1.95
C HIS A 458 27.98 4.96 2.26
N ALA A 459 27.70 3.88 1.52
CA ALA A 459 28.13 2.52 1.88
C ALA A 459 29.66 2.34 1.91
N VAL A 460 30.40 3.10 1.10
CA VAL A 460 31.87 3.00 1.03
C VAL A 460 32.56 3.90 2.06
N THR A 461 32.08 5.12 2.24
CA THR A 461 32.77 6.14 3.07
C THR A 461 32.26 6.19 4.51
N GLY A 462 31.09 5.59 4.78
CA GLY A 462 30.41 5.65 6.07
C GLY A 462 29.88 7.05 6.44
N LYS A 463 29.93 8.01 5.51
CA LYS A 463 29.51 9.40 5.73
C LYS A 463 28.03 9.58 5.45
N THR A 464 27.39 10.51 6.16
CA THR A 464 26.00 10.85 5.88
C THR A 464 25.86 11.61 4.56
N PHE A 465 24.64 11.68 4.02
CA PHE A 465 24.36 12.44 2.80
C PHE A 465 24.78 13.92 2.92
N ALA A 466 24.50 14.55 4.06
CA ALA A 466 24.91 15.92 4.34
C ALA A 466 26.45 16.08 4.41
N GLU A 467 27.16 15.09 4.97
CA GLU A 467 28.62 15.10 5.03
C GLU A 467 29.27 14.93 3.67
N MET A 468 28.76 13.99 2.85
CA MET A 468 29.20 13.80 1.48
C MET A 468 28.97 15.06 0.64
N GLY A 469 27.82 15.73 0.81
CA GLY A 469 27.52 17.00 0.15
C GLY A 469 28.55 18.09 0.50
N ARG A 470 28.88 18.27 1.78
CA ARG A 470 29.93 19.21 2.21
C ARG A 470 31.29 18.86 1.64
N MET A 471 31.65 17.56 1.64
CA MET A 471 32.93 17.07 1.13
C MET A 471 33.08 17.35 -0.37
N ARG A 472 32.07 16.98 -1.18
CA ARG A 472 32.09 17.18 -2.63
C ARG A 472 32.05 18.66 -3.00
N GLN A 473 31.30 19.48 -2.26
CA GLN A 473 31.30 20.93 -2.47
C GLN A 473 32.68 21.54 -2.19
N ALA A 474 33.37 21.11 -1.13
CA ALA A 474 34.72 21.56 -0.83
C ALA A 474 35.74 21.11 -1.89
N GLN A 475 35.61 19.88 -2.40
CA GLN A 475 36.45 19.37 -3.49
C GLN A 475 36.24 20.16 -4.78
N ALA A 476 34.99 20.44 -5.16
CA ALA A 476 34.68 21.23 -6.36
C ALA A 476 35.23 22.67 -6.29
N GLN A 477 35.31 23.27 -5.09
CA GLN A 477 35.90 24.59 -4.87
C GLN A 477 37.43 24.59 -4.83
N ALA A 478 38.06 23.43 -4.62
CA ALA A 478 39.50 23.27 -4.53
C ALA A 478 40.20 23.01 -5.88
N VAL A 479 39.44 22.71 -6.95
CA VAL A 479 39.98 22.58 -8.31
C VAL A 479 40.20 23.98 -8.90
N PRO A 480 41.45 24.41 -9.20
CA PRO A 480 41.70 25.69 -9.85
C PRO A 480 41.07 25.70 -11.25
N ALA A 481 40.51 26.83 -11.68
CA ALA A 481 40.10 27.02 -13.06
C ALA A 481 41.32 26.86 -13.97
N GLU A 482 41.39 25.76 -14.72
CA GLU A 482 42.31 25.68 -15.86
C GLU A 482 41.87 26.73 -16.89
N ASP A 483 42.79 27.64 -17.20
CA ASP A 483 42.63 28.64 -18.25
C ASP A 483 42.44 27.89 -19.59
N PRO A 484 41.35 28.13 -20.34
CA PRO A 484 41.19 27.50 -21.64
C PRO A 484 42.15 28.19 -22.62
N ASP A 485 43.32 27.60 -22.81
CA ASP A 485 44.26 28.01 -23.85
C ASP A 485 43.52 27.96 -25.21
N PRO A 486 43.41 29.08 -25.95
CA PRO A 486 42.66 29.09 -27.21
C PRO A 486 43.37 28.23 -28.26
N PRO A 487 42.65 27.43 -29.07
CA PRO A 487 43.28 26.59 -30.07
C PRO A 487 44.02 27.45 -31.09
N SER A 488 45.34 27.28 -31.18
CA SER A 488 46.16 27.89 -32.22
C SER A 488 45.76 27.32 -33.59
N VAL A 489 44.92 28.05 -34.31
CA VAL A 489 44.60 27.78 -35.72
C VAL A 489 45.84 28.13 -36.56
N VAL A 490 46.62 27.11 -36.94
CA VAL A 490 47.65 27.25 -37.97
C VAL A 490 46.96 27.28 -39.34
N ILE A 491 46.64 28.48 -39.83
CA ILE A 491 46.24 28.71 -41.22
C ILE A 491 47.49 28.49 -42.11
N ARG A 492 47.63 27.28 -42.68
CA ARG A 492 48.55 27.06 -43.80
C ARG A 492 48.00 27.76 -45.05
N LYS A 493 48.55 28.92 -45.39
CA LYS A 493 48.39 29.56 -46.70
C LYS A 493 48.85 28.60 -47.79
N ARG A 494 47.94 28.06 -48.60
CA ARG A 494 48.28 27.48 -49.92
C ARG A 494 48.38 28.62 -50.93
N SER A 495 49.59 28.88 -51.39
CA SER A 495 49.90 29.78 -52.50
C SER A 495 49.39 29.22 -53.83
N ARG A 496 48.78 30.08 -54.64
CA ARG A 496 48.40 29.84 -56.04
C ARG A 496 49.64 29.77 -56.95
N ALA A 497 49.73 28.70 -57.72
CA ALA A 497 50.29 28.61 -59.07
C ALA A 497 49.62 27.36 -59.68
N GLY A 498 48.94 27.36 -60.83
CA GLY A 498 49.01 28.22 -61.99
C GLY A 498 49.49 27.37 -63.17
N THR A 499 48.60 26.64 -63.84
CA THR A 499 48.77 26.28 -65.26
C THR A 499 47.41 25.88 -65.86
N ALA A 500 47.04 26.59 -66.92
CA ALA A 500 45.94 26.28 -67.82
C ALA A 500 46.50 25.48 -69.01
N GLN A 501 45.73 24.53 -69.58
CA GLN A 501 45.46 24.40 -71.02
C GLN A 501 44.74 23.09 -71.39
N GLN A 502 43.68 23.24 -72.21
CA GLN A 502 43.27 22.41 -73.36
C GLN A 502 42.84 20.94 -73.09
N MET A 503 41.78 20.37 -73.68
CA MET A 503 41.19 20.51 -75.02
C MET A 503 39.75 19.92 -75.05
N GLU A 504 38.92 20.47 -75.96
CA GLU A 504 37.88 19.87 -76.85
C GLU A 504 37.29 18.47 -76.54
N ALA A 505 35.97 18.27 -76.43
CA ALA A 505 34.85 18.36 -77.39
C ALA A 505 34.56 17.08 -78.21
N ALA A 506 33.27 16.71 -78.22
CA ALA A 506 32.48 15.94 -79.20
C ALA A 506 32.31 14.41 -79.09
N ASP A 507 31.02 14.04 -79.03
CA ASP A 507 30.26 12.94 -79.65
C ASP A 507 30.56 11.47 -79.31
N GLU A 508 29.65 10.85 -78.51
CA GLU A 508 28.59 9.92 -78.98
C GLU A 508 27.50 9.71 -77.91
#